data_AF-A0A429Y3T3-F1
#
_entry.id   AF-A0A429Y3T3-F1
#
_cell.length_a   1.000
_cell.length_b   1.000
_cell.length_c   1.000
_cell.angle_alpha   90.00
_cell.angle_beta   90.00
_cell.angle_gamma   90.00
#
_symmetry.space_group_name_H-M   'P 1'
#
loop_
_entity.id
_entity.type
_entity.pdbx_description
1 polymer ?
#
loop_
_entity_poly.entity_id
_entity_poly.type
_entity_poly.pdbx_seq_one_letter_code
_entity_poly.pdbx_strand_id
1 'polypeptide(L)'
;MSIKHELEKSFPEKFTLTEKEKRAIRYRACQTHSSNIYLKPMLVSMMFVVIVGIVALSTIQSGITKEKHAAQHIPMKNHAVTPISEEQKNEYYKQYVKIVERAMQHKVGISIEVPPMEEFKETDWIEPSEYEKKVLQIVEQHLATEQEKIKARSTSSNEVVHNMDGSITKIDYIYLSDLLKEIEVTARFKTQYIAKQDRQLFTAVNDVSTQLANSPGNWKQTSYKASLKDGGQKYSIRIEGTFHLNNLSFEKAFTVDFNCDEYGRIQ
;
A
#
# COMPACT_ATOMS: atom_id res chain seq x y z
N MET A 1 -9.29 2.19 -68.47
CA MET A 1 -9.93 2.85 -67.31
C MET A 1 -9.27 2.29 -66.07
N SER A 2 -8.64 3.12 -65.23
CA SER A 2 -7.82 2.64 -64.10
C SER A 2 -8.70 2.38 -62.87
N ILE A 3 -8.62 1.17 -62.31
CA ILE A 3 -9.33 0.73 -61.09
C ILE A 3 -9.10 1.71 -59.92
N LYS A 4 -7.94 2.39 -59.91
CA LYS A 4 -7.60 3.40 -58.90
C LYS A 4 -8.53 4.62 -58.93
N HIS A 5 -8.98 5.02 -60.11
CA HIS A 5 -9.86 6.18 -60.30
C HIS A 5 -11.33 5.86 -59.98
N GLU A 6 -11.73 4.58 -60.03
CA GLU A 6 -13.05 4.11 -59.59
C GLU A 6 -13.13 4.01 -58.06
N LEU A 7 -12.04 3.57 -57.41
CA LEU A 7 -11.95 3.47 -55.95
C LEU A 7 -11.96 4.84 -55.27
N GLU A 8 -11.23 5.82 -55.77
CA GLU A 8 -11.23 7.18 -55.20
C GLU A 8 -12.60 7.89 -55.34
N LYS A 9 -13.43 7.49 -56.31
CA LYS A 9 -14.77 8.08 -56.53
C LYS A 9 -15.87 7.46 -55.65
N SER A 10 -15.58 6.35 -54.95
CA SER A 10 -16.58 5.58 -54.18
C SER A 10 -16.51 5.79 -52.66
N PHE A 11 -15.55 6.58 -52.16
CA PHE A 11 -15.50 6.93 -50.75
C PHE A 11 -16.20 8.28 -50.50
N PRO A 12 -17.34 8.32 -49.78
CA PRO A 12 -17.99 9.58 -49.44
C PRO A 12 -17.09 10.41 -48.52
N GLU A 13 -16.95 11.69 -48.85
CA GLU A 13 -15.97 12.63 -48.26
C GLU A 13 -16.24 13.03 -46.80
N LYS A 14 -17.24 12.43 -46.13
CA LYS A 14 -17.49 12.54 -44.69
C LYS A 14 -18.49 11.48 -44.25
N PHE A 15 -18.00 10.39 -43.67
CA PHE A 15 -18.85 9.40 -43.01
C PHE A 15 -19.16 9.89 -41.59
N THR A 16 -20.24 10.65 -41.43
CA THR A 16 -20.74 11.05 -40.10
C THR A 16 -21.64 9.96 -39.55
N LEU A 17 -21.09 9.11 -38.69
CA LEU A 17 -21.86 8.13 -37.93
C LEU A 17 -22.91 8.84 -37.06
N THR A 18 -24.15 8.34 -37.08
CA THR A 18 -25.16 8.75 -36.10
C THR A 18 -24.77 8.27 -34.71
N GLU A 19 -25.24 8.94 -33.65
CA GLU A 19 -24.95 8.50 -32.27
C GLU A 19 -25.41 7.07 -31.99
N LYS A 20 -26.49 6.63 -32.65
CA LYS A 20 -26.97 5.24 -32.58
C LYS A 20 -25.97 4.26 -33.20
N GLU A 21 -25.37 4.59 -34.34
CA GLU A 21 -24.36 3.75 -35.00
C GLU A 21 -23.03 3.77 -34.24
N LYS A 22 -22.62 4.93 -33.69
CA LYS A 22 -21.47 5.01 -32.78
C LYS A 22 -21.67 4.13 -31.54
N ARG A 23 -22.87 4.12 -30.94
CA ARG A 23 -23.22 3.23 -29.83
C ARG A 23 -23.18 1.76 -30.24
N ALA A 24 -23.72 1.41 -31.40
CA ALA A 24 -23.71 0.05 -31.92
C ALA A 24 -22.28 -0.45 -32.20
N ILE A 25 -21.41 0.40 -32.74
CA ILE A 25 -19.99 0.08 -32.99
C ILE A 25 -19.24 -0.08 -31.66
N ARG A 26 -19.42 0.84 -30.70
CA ARG A 26 -18.84 0.72 -29.35
C ARG A 26 -19.27 -0.59 -28.67
N TYR A 27 -20.55 -0.94 -28.73
CA TYR A 27 -21.08 -2.18 -28.17
C TYR A 27 -20.44 -3.44 -28.78
N ARG A 28 -20.26 -3.49 -30.11
CA ARG A 28 -19.68 -4.65 -30.80
C ARG A 28 -18.16 -4.78 -30.58
N ALA A 29 -17.43 -3.67 -30.56
CA ALA A 29 -15.98 -3.67 -30.32
C ALA A 29 -15.62 -4.22 -28.93
N CYS A 30 -16.49 -4.05 -27.94
CA CYS A 30 -16.27 -4.54 -26.57
C CYS A 30 -16.54 -6.04 -26.37
N GLN A 31 -17.23 -6.75 -27.28
CA GLN A 31 -17.51 -8.18 -27.13
C GLN A 31 -16.37 -9.09 -27.59
N THR A 32 -15.41 -8.58 -28.36
CA THR A 32 -14.36 -9.41 -29.02
C THR A 32 -13.14 -9.76 -28.15
N HIS A 33 -13.15 -9.49 -26.83
CA HIS A 33 -12.01 -9.76 -25.95
C HIS A 33 -12.34 -10.75 -24.82
N SER A 34 -12.70 -11.99 -25.21
CA SER A 34 -12.69 -13.14 -24.29
C SER A 34 -12.06 -14.36 -24.97
N SER A 35 -10.74 -14.34 -25.17
CA SER A 35 -10.01 -15.56 -25.57
C SER A 35 -9.37 -16.18 -24.33
N ASN A 36 -10.02 -17.20 -23.78
CA ASN A 36 -9.43 -18.12 -22.82
C ASN A 36 -8.34 -18.94 -23.51
N ILE A 37 -7.06 -18.67 -23.25
CA ILE A 37 -5.96 -19.58 -23.56
C ILE A 37 -5.09 -19.75 -22.31
N TYR A 38 -5.07 -20.98 -21.81
CA TYR A 38 -4.45 -21.43 -20.57
C TYR A 38 -3.12 -22.13 -20.92
N LEU A 39 -1.99 -21.66 -20.39
CA LEU A 39 -0.72 -22.41 -20.39
C LEU A 39 -0.06 -22.34 -19.01
N LYS A 40 0.26 -23.51 -18.45
CA LYS A 40 0.87 -23.71 -17.12
C LYS A 40 2.33 -23.24 -17.06
N PRO A 41 2.85 -22.81 -15.90
CA PRO A 41 4.25 -22.46 -15.72
C PRO A 41 5.12 -23.71 -15.45
N MET A 42 6.32 -23.75 -16.02
CA MET A 42 7.38 -24.69 -15.62
C MET A 42 8.34 -24.02 -14.63
N LEU A 43 8.58 -24.72 -13.51
CA LEU A 43 9.56 -24.41 -12.48
C LEU A 43 10.99 -24.48 -13.04
N VAL A 44 11.81 -23.47 -12.76
CA VAL A 44 13.27 -23.61 -12.74
C VAL A 44 13.80 -23.13 -11.40
N SER A 45 14.18 -24.12 -10.60
CA SER A 45 14.98 -24.05 -9.38
C SER A 45 16.44 -23.77 -9.75
N MET A 46 17.11 -22.83 -9.08
CA MET A 46 18.57 -22.89 -8.91
C MET A 46 19.05 -22.08 -7.69
N MET A 47 19.40 -22.85 -6.65
CA MET A 47 20.62 -22.83 -5.84
C MET A 47 21.19 -21.53 -5.24
N PHE A 48 21.46 -21.68 -3.94
CA PHE A 48 22.20 -20.83 -3.01
C PHE A 48 23.64 -20.52 -3.44
N VAL A 49 24.11 -19.32 -3.07
CA VAL A 49 25.51 -19.08 -2.73
C VAL A 49 25.55 -18.30 -1.41
N VAL A 50 26.16 -18.92 -0.40
CA VAL A 50 26.51 -18.35 0.91
C VAL A 50 27.84 -17.60 0.74
N ILE A 51 27.90 -16.33 1.15
CA ILE A 51 29.17 -15.65 1.42
C ILE A 51 29.13 -15.08 2.83
N VAL A 52 29.96 -15.68 3.67
CA VAL A 52 30.35 -15.23 5.00
C VAL A 52 31.30 -14.05 4.86
N GLY A 53 31.00 -12.93 5.51
CA GLY A 53 31.85 -11.76 5.59
C GLY A 53 31.95 -11.26 7.02
N ILE A 54 33.05 -11.62 7.68
CA ILE A 54 33.46 -11.17 9.02
C ILE A 54 33.93 -9.71 8.92
N VAL A 55 33.41 -8.82 9.77
CA VAL A 55 34.13 -7.58 10.13
C VAL A 55 34.04 -7.39 11.64
N ALA A 56 35.22 -7.36 12.25
CA ALA A 56 35.46 -7.13 13.67
C ALA A 56 35.55 -5.64 14.00
N LEU A 57 34.97 -5.31 15.16
CA LEU A 57 35.27 -4.26 16.16
C LEU A 57 35.97 -2.94 15.75
N SER A 58 35.41 -1.83 16.24
CA SER A 58 36.11 -0.99 17.23
C SER A 58 35.16 -0.07 18.01
N THR A 59 35.18 -0.25 19.32
CA THR A 59 34.72 0.70 20.34
C THR A 59 35.62 1.92 20.36
N ILE A 60 35.05 3.13 20.37
CA ILE A 60 35.73 4.34 20.81
C ILE A 60 34.88 5.01 21.88
N GLN A 61 35.44 5.03 23.08
CA GLN A 61 34.97 5.74 24.26
C GLN A 61 35.94 6.90 24.51
N SER A 62 35.38 8.00 25.02
CA SER A 62 36.01 9.09 25.80
C SER A 62 36.14 10.44 25.09
N GLY A 63 35.53 11.44 25.71
CA GLY A 63 35.68 12.85 25.39
C GLY A 63 34.88 13.73 26.35
N ILE A 64 35.24 13.70 27.64
CA ILE A 64 34.77 14.65 28.65
C ILE A 64 35.28 16.04 28.29
N THR A 65 34.40 17.05 28.25
CA THR A 65 34.81 18.44 28.43
C THR A 65 33.83 19.12 29.36
N LYS A 66 34.36 19.58 30.50
CA LYS A 66 33.67 20.39 31.50
C LYS A 66 33.60 21.82 30.97
N GLU A 67 32.43 22.42 30.95
CA GLU A 67 32.29 23.87 30.89
C GLU A 67 31.32 24.31 32.00
N LYS A 68 31.81 25.17 32.89
CA LYS A 68 31.05 25.82 33.95
C LYS A 68 30.40 27.06 33.35
N HIS A 69 29.07 27.18 33.44
CA HIS A 69 28.44 28.50 33.41
C HIS A 69 27.37 28.62 34.50
N ALA A 70 27.35 29.83 35.06
CA ALA A 70 26.77 30.22 36.33
C ALA A 70 25.23 30.24 36.32
N ALA A 71 24.69 29.98 37.51
CA ALA A 71 23.28 29.93 37.82
C ALA A 71 22.57 31.30 37.68
N GLN A 72 21.38 31.28 37.09
CA GLN A 72 20.29 32.20 37.41
C GLN A 72 19.09 31.37 37.87
N HIS A 73 18.84 31.41 39.18
CA HIS A 73 17.69 30.78 39.82
C HIS A 73 16.41 31.54 39.46
N ILE A 74 15.53 30.90 38.69
CA ILE A 74 14.08 31.17 38.71
C ILE A 74 13.47 30.01 39.51
N PRO A 75 12.67 30.24 40.56
CA PRO A 75 12.15 29.17 41.40
C PRO A 75 11.08 28.40 40.62
N MET A 76 11.49 27.30 39.99
CA MET A 76 10.57 26.34 39.40
C MET A 76 9.90 25.58 40.55
N LYS A 77 8.58 25.74 40.63
CA LYS A 77 7.69 25.09 41.59
C LYS A 77 7.83 23.58 41.43
N ASN A 78 8.61 22.94 42.30
CA ASN A 78 8.75 21.50 42.38
C ASN A 78 7.39 20.89 42.77
N HIS A 79 6.61 20.46 41.79
CA HIS A 79 5.60 19.43 42.02
C HIS A 79 6.36 18.14 42.29
N ALA A 80 6.42 17.74 43.56
CA ALA A 80 6.92 16.43 43.95
C ALA A 80 6.06 15.37 43.26
N VAL A 81 6.63 14.70 42.25
CA VAL A 81 6.04 13.51 41.64
C VAL A 81 6.04 12.46 42.73
N THR A 82 4.85 12.15 43.26
CA THR A 82 4.70 11.04 44.20
C THR A 82 4.92 9.76 43.39
N PRO A 83 5.85 8.87 43.78
CA PRO A 83 6.05 7.61 43.07
C PRO A 83 4.72 6.87 43.00
N ILE A 84 4.30 6.46 41.80
CA ILE A 84 3.06 5.70 41.63
C ILE A 84 3.21 4.31 42.26
N SER A 85 2.12 3.76 42.79
CA SER A 85 2.16 2.45 43.45
C SER A 85 2.35 1.30 42.44
N GLU A 86 2.78 0.14 42.92
CA GLU A 86 2.93 -1.05 42.08
C GLU A 86 1.59 -1.52 41.49
N GLU A 87 0.48 -1.39 42.23
CA GLU A 87 -0.86 -1.66 41.71
C GLU A 87 -1.22 -0.72 40.55
N GLN A 88 -0.84 0.55 40.66
CA GLN A 88 -1.08 1.54 39.61
C GLN A 88 -0.20 1.29 38.37
N LYS A 89 1.07 0.92 38.54
CA LYS A 89 1.97 0.51 37.45
C LYS A 89 1.39 -0.68 36.67
N ASN A 90 0.91 -1.70 37.39
CA ASN A 90 0.26 -2.86 36.80
C ASN A 90 -0.99 -2.49 35.98
N GLU A 91 -1.80 -1.55 36.46
CA GLU A 91 -2.98 -1.10 35.72
C GLU A 91 -2.61 -0.26 34.49
N TYR A 92 -1.62 0.62 34.60
CA TYR A 92 -1.10 1.40 33.48
C TYR A 92 -0.54 0.49 32.39
N TYR A 93 0.24 -0.52 32.76
CA TYR A 93 0.80 -1.49 31.83
C TYR A 93 -0.29 -2.18 31.00
N LYS A 94 -1.37 -2.65 31.64
CA LYS A 94 -2.52 -3.26 30.93
C LYS A 94 -3.16 -2.29 29.94
N GLN A 95 -3.23 -1.00 30.27
CA GLN A 95 -3.78 0.01 29.38
C GLN A 95 -2.84 0.31 28.21
N TYR A 96 -1.53 0.40 28.46
CA TYR A 96 -0.52 0.57 27.39
C TYR A 96 -0.61 -0.56 26.36
N VAL A 97 -0.70 -1.82 26.81
CA VAL A 97 -0.86 -2.98 25.93
C VAL A 97 -2.10 -2.82 25.05
N LYS A 98 -3.26 -2.49 25.64
CA LYS A 98 -4.50 -2.27 24.88
C LYS A 98 -4.43 -1.09 23.90
N ILE A 99 -3.71 -0.02 24.27
CA ILE A 99 -3.49 1.14 23.40
C ILE A 99 -2.69 0.71 22.17
N VAL A 100 -1.57 0.01 22.37
CA VAL A 100 -0.72 -0.48 21.28
C VAL A 100 -1.46 -1.50 20.43
N GLU A 101 -2.17 -2.47 21.02
CA GLU A 101 -3.00 -3.43 20.29
C GLU A 101 -4.01 -2.73 19.37
N ARG A 102 -4.74 -1.74 19.88
CA ARG A 102 -5.71 -0.97 19.09
C ARG A 102 -5.02 -0.20 17.95
N ALA A 103 -3.87 0.41 18.22
CA ALA A 103 -3.10 1.11 17.19
C ALA A 103 -2.65 0.14 16.08
N MET A 104 -2.20 -1.06 16.44
CA MET A 104 -1.68 -2.06 15.50
C MET A 104 -2.79 -2.76 14.69
N GLN A 105 -4.04 -2.78 15.15
CA GLN A 105 -5.19 -3.30 14.38
C GLN A 105 -5.37 -2.64 13.01
N HIS A 106 -4.88 -1.41 12.84
CA HIS A 106 -4.95 -0.69 11.58
C HIS A 106 -3.95 -1.20 10.52
N LYS A 107 -2.98 -2.03 10.91
CA LYS A 107 -1.98 -2.66 10.02
C LYS A 107 -1.26 -1.62 9.17
N VAL A 108 -0.65 -0.64 9.82
CA VAL A 108 -0.07 0.52 9.11
C VAL A 108 1.32 0.24 8.51
N GLY A 109 1.92 -0.93 8.78
CA GLY A 109 3.25 -1.29 8.28
C GLY A 109 4.40 -1.03 9.26
N ILE A 110 4.10 -0.88 10.55
CA ILE A 110 5.09 -0.82 11.64
C ILE A 110 4.74 -1.83 12.72
N SER A 111 5.72 -2.18 13.55
CA SER A 111 5.50 -2.90 14.81
C SER A 111 5.80 -1.94 15.96
N ILE A 112 4.82 -1.72 16.82
CA ILE A 112 5.01 -1.07 18.11
C ILE A 112 4.68 -2.13 19.15
N GLU A 113 5.57 -2.30 20.13
CA GLU A 113 5.43 -3.27 21.20
C GLU A 113 5.62 -2.57 22.54
N VAL A 114 4.88 -3.03 23.54
CA VAL A 114 5.11 -2.63 24.94
C VAL A 114 6.17 -3.58 25.48
N PRO A 115 7.35 -3.09 25.90
CA PRO A 115 8.37 -3.96 26.48
C PRO A 115 7.86 -4.59 27.77
N PRO A 116 8.48 -5.67 28.27
CA PRO A 116 8.17 -6.21 29.58
C PRO A 116 8.22 -5.15 30.68
N MET A 117 7.34 -5.27 31.68
CA MET A 117 7.24 -4.30 32.77
C MET A 117 8.56 -4.10 33.53
N GLU A 118 9.41 -5.13 33.58
CA GLU A 118 10.73 -5.10 34.21
C GLU A 118 11.73 -4.17 33.50
N GLU A 119 11.46 -3.83 32.23
CA GLU A 119 12.29 -2.95 31.42
C GLU A 119 11.88 -1.47 31.54
N PHE A 120 10.77 -1.16 32.22
CA PHE A 120 10.31 0.21 32.44
C PHE A 120 11.14 0.91 33.49
N LYS A 121 11.61 2.12 33.18
CA LYS A 121 12.20 3.04 34.14
C LYS A 121 11.10 3.82 34.87
N GLU A 122 11.42 4.38 36.03
CA GLU A 122 10.48 5.23 36.77
C GLU A 122 9.95 6.42 35.95
N THR A 123 10.74 6.91 34.99
CA THR A 123 10.36 7.99 34.07
C THR A 123 9.42 7.56 32.94
N ASP A 124 9.31 6.26 32.68
CA ASP A 124 8.51 5.73 31.57
C ASP A 124 7.03 5.58 31.97
N TRP A 125 6.76 5.56 33.28
CA TRP A 125 5.43 5.50 33.86
C TRP A 125 4.71 6.85 33.77
N ILE A 126 4.07 7.08 32.63
CA ILE A 126 3.22 8.26 32.36
C ILE A 126 1.74 7.90 32.42
N GLU A 127 0.84 8.87 32.44
CA GLU A 127 -0.59 8.53 32.37
C GLU A 127 -0.93 7.80 31.05
N PRO A 128 -1.83 6.80 31.06
CA PRO A 128 -2.29 6.11 29.84
C PRO A 128 -2.74 7.05 28.73
N SER A 129 -3.35 8.18 29.07
CA SER A 129 -3.77 9.20 28.10
C SER A 129 -2.59 9.89 27.41
N GLU A 130 -1.46 10.08 28.11
CA GLU A 130 -0.24 10.64 27.53
C GLU A 130 0.48 9.60 26.68
N TYR A 131 0.52 8.35 27.15
CA TYR A 131 1.06 7.23 26.39
C TYR A 131 0.32 7.02 25.06
N GLU A 132 -1.02 7.08 25.08
CA GLU A 132 -1.85 7.00 23.87
C GLU A 132 -1.50 8.11 22.86
N LYS A 133 -1.30 9.34 23.31
CA LYS A 133 -0.86 10.44 22.43
C LYS A 133 0.50 10.15 21.78
N LYS A 134 1.45 9.59 22.53
CA LYS A 134 2.78 9.23 21.99
C LYS A 134 2.67 8.12 20.94
N VAL A 135 1.89 7.08 21.20
CA VAL A 135 1.66 5.99 20.23
C VAL A 135 0.98 6.52 18.96
N LEU A 136 -0.07 7.33 19.10
CA LEU A 136 -0.76 7.94 17.96
C LEU A 136 0.18 8.84 17.15
N GLN A 137 1.02 9.64 17.81
CA GLN A 137 2.00 10.47 17.13
C GLN A 137 2.98 9.64 16.29
N ILE A 138 3.47 8.51 16.80
CA ILE A 138 4.35 7.60 16.03
C ILE A 138 3.62 7.07 14.79
N VAL A 139 2.37 6.63 14.94
CA VAL A 139 1.54 6.13 13.83
C VAL A 139 1.30 7.22 12.79
N GLU A 140 0.93 8.43 13.21
CA GLU A 140 0.68 9.56 12.32
C GLU A 140 1.94 9.99 11.55
N GLN A 141 3.09 10.04 12.23
CA GLN A 141 4.37 10.33 11.59
C GLN A 141 4.74 9.27 10.55
N HIS A 142 4.50 8.00 10.86
CA HIS A 142 4.73 6.91 9.92
C HIS A 142 3.85 7.05 8.67
N LEU A 143 2.55 7.30 8.85
CA LEU A 143 1.60 7.48 7.74
C LEU A 143 1.92 8.72 6.89
N ALA A 144 2.33 9.83 7.52
CA ALA A 144 2.76 11.02 6.79
C ALA A 144 4.00 10.74 5.93
N THR A 145 4.97 10.00 6.48
CA THR A 145 6.18 9.58 5.77
C THR A 145 5.84 8.63 4.62
N GLU A 146 4.96 7.66 4.84
CA GLU A 146 4.45 6.77 3.80
C GLU A 146 3.88 7.56 2.62
N GLN A 147 2.99 8.52 2.88
CA GLN A 147 2.37 9.35 1.85
C GLN A 147 3.41 10.15 1.07
N GLU A 148 4.39 10.74 1.74
CA GLU A 148 5.47 11.48 1.11
C GLU A 148 6.31 10.57 0.18
N LYS A 149 6.73 9.41 0.68
CA LYS A 149 7.58 8.46 -0.04
C LYS A 149 6.86 7.85 -1.25
N ILE A 150 5.61 7.44 -1.09
CA ILE A 150 4.79 6.91 -2.19
C ILE A 150 4.61 8.00 -3.25
N LYS A 151 4.22 9.22 -2.86
CA LYS A 151 4.02 10.33 -3.81
C LYS A 151 5.29 10.66 -4.61
N ALA A 152 6.44 10.69 -3.94
CA ALA A 152 7.73 10.95 -4.59
C ALA A 152 8.10 9.87 -5.61
N ARG A 153 7.62 8.62 -5.43
CA ARG A 153 7.87 7.50 -6.33
C ARG A 153 6.82 7.40 -7.45
N SER A 154 5.53 7.52 -7.14
CA SER A 154 4.43 7.40 -8.11
C SER A 154 4.43 8.48 -9.20
N THR A 155 5.09 9.64 -8.96
CA THR A 155 5.34 10.63 -10.02
C THR A 155 6.20 10.10 -11.18
N SER A 156 6.83 8.92 -11.03
CA SER A 156 7.73 8.35 -12.04
C SER A 156 7.16 7.19 -12.86
N SER A 157 6.09 6.49 -12.42
CA SER A 157 5.35 5.49 -13.20
C SER A 157 4.29 4.82 -12.31
N ASN A 158 3.02 4.80 -12.73
CA ASN A 158 2.05 3.80 -12.29
C ASN A 158 1.70 2.98 -13.53
N GLU A 159 2.54 2.02 -13.85
CA GLU A 159 2.34 1.16 -15.01
C GLU A 159 1.14 0.23 -14.77
N VAL A 160 0.25 0.19 -15.76
CA VAL A 160 -0.87 -0.75 -15.81
C VAL A 160 -0.63 -1.67 -16.99
N VAL A 161 -0.48 -2.95 -16.69
CA VAL A 161 -0.21 -4.01 -17.66
C VAL A 161 -1.49 -4.80 -17.87
N HIS A 162 -1.95 -4.86 -19.12
CA HIS A 162 -3.02 -5.76 -19.55
C HIS A 162 -2.40 -7.09 -19.95
N ASN A 163 -2.60 -8.13 -19.15
CA ASN A 163 -2.04 -9.45 -19.40
C ASN A 163 -2.86 -10.18 -20.47
N MET A 164 -2.22 -11.13 -21.17
CA MET A 164 -2.86 -11.92 -22.22
C MET A 164 -4.03 -12.77 -21.73
N ASP A 165 -4.05 -13.11 -20.45
CA ASP A 165 -5.14 -13.87 -19.82
C ASP A 165 -6.34 -13.00 -19.42
N GLY A 166 -6.29 -11.69 -19.70
CA GLY A 166 -7.33 -10.72 -19.36
C GLY A 166 -7.28 -10.20 -17.92
N SER A 167 -6.28 -10.61 -17.14
CA SER A 167 -5.97 -9.94 -15.87
C SER A 167 -5.27 -8.61 -16.10
N ILE A 168 -5.36 -7.72 -15.13
CA ILE A 168 -4.74 -6.41 -15.14
C ILE A 168 -3.84 -6.32 -13.92
N THR A 169 -2.58 -6.00 -14.16
CA THR A 169 -1.58 -5.79 -13.11
C THR A 169 -1.27 -4.30 -13.02
N LYS A 170 -1.36 -3.75 -11.81
CA LYS A 170 -0.97 -2.39 -11.50
C LYS A 170 0.18 -2.41 -10.51
N ILE A 171 1.21 -1.64 -10.79
CA ILE A 171 2.33 -1.44 -9.87
C ILE A 171 1.95 -0.33 -8.89
N ASP A 172 2.17 -0.59 -7.60
CA ASP A 172 2.02 0.36 -6.52
C ASP A 172 3.17 0.21 -5.52
N TYR A 173 3.14 0.99 -4.45
CA TYR A 173 4.16 0.99 -3.41
C TYR A 173 3.53 0.87 -2.02
N ILE A 174 4.17 0.07 -1.16
CA ILE A 174 3.87 0.00 0.27
C ILE A 174 5.07 0.48 1.08
N TYR A 175 4.79 1.19 2.17
CA TYR A 175 5.79 1.61 3.13
C TYR A 175 5.71 0.73 4.38
N LEU A 176 6.86 0.22 4.82
CA LEU A 176 6.97 -0.77 5.89
C LEU A 176 8.20 -0.44 6.75
N SER A 177 8.01 0.18 7.90
CA SER A 177 9.10 0.51 8.83
C SER A 177 10.37 1.04 8.13
N ASP A 178 10.25 2.14 7.39
CA ASP A 178 11.30 2.78 6.60
C ASP A 178 11.75 2.08 5.32
N LEU A 179 11.05 1.02 4.93
CA LEU A 179 11.25 0.33 3.66
C LEU A 179 10.12 0.67 2.70
N LEU A 180 10.46 1.31 1.58
CA LEU A 180 9.55 1.42 0.44
C LEU A 180 9.69 0.17 -0.43
N LYS A 181 8.59 -0.55 -0.64
CA LYS A 181 8.54 -1.78 -1.44
C LYS A 181 7.56 -1.62 -2.58
N GLU A 182 7.99 -2.04 -3.75
CA GLU A 182 7.13 -2.12 -4.93
C GLU A 182 6.28 -3.38 -4.84
N ILE A 183 4.98 -3.22 -5.09
CA ILE A 183 4.00 -4.29 -5.02
C ILE A 183 3.18 -4.32 -6.31
N GLU A 184 3.05 -5.51 -6.88
CA GLU A 184 2.18 -5.76 -8.03
C GLU A 184 0.81 -6.18 -7.52
N VAL A 185 -0.23 -5.50 -7.99
CA VAL A 185 -1.62 -5.84 -7.71
C VAL A 185 -2.27 -6.33 -8.99
N THR A 186 -2.63 -7.61 -9.02
CA THR A 186 -3.26 -8.25 -10.18
C THR A 186 -4.71 -8.56 -9.88
N ALA A 187 -5.61 -8.23 -10.80
CA ALA A 187 -7.04 -8.54 -10.67
C ALA A 187 -7.69 -8.75 -12.05
N ARG A 188 -8.81 -9.47 -12.09
CA ARG A 188 -9.66 -9.57 -13.28
C ARG A 188 -10.92 -8.75 -13.08
N PHE A 189 -11.23 -7.90 -14.05
CA PHE A 189 -12.41 -7.05 -14.00
C PHE A 189 -13.43 -7.46 -15.07
N LYS A 190 -14.71 -7.30 -14.74
CA LYS A 190 -15.80 -7.34 -15.71
C LYS A 190 -16.40 -5.96 -15.83
N THR A 191 -16.64 -5.55 -17.07
CA THR A 191 -17.30 -4.29 -17.40
C THR A 191 -18.56 -4.55 -18.22
N GLN A 192 -19.52 -3.63 -18.13
CA GLN A 192 -20.74 -3.66 -18.92
C GLN A 192 -21.11 -2.26 -19.39
N TYR A 193 -21.48 -2.16 -20.67
CA TYR A 193 -21.94 -0.91 -21.27
C TYR A 193 -23.36 -0.58 -20.78
N ILE A 194 -23.51 0.60 -20.19
CA ILE A 194 -24.77 1.11 -19.68
C ILE A 194 -25.28 2.22 -20.60
N ALA A 195 -26.26 1.92 -21.44
CA ALA A 195 -26.79 2.84 -22.45
C ALA A 195 -27.30 4.17 -21.88
N LYS A 196 -27.83 4.18 -20.65
CA LYS A 196 -28.30 5.39 -19.98
C LYS A 196 -27.17 6.37 -19.65
N GLN A 197 -25.96 5.85 -19.46
CA GLN A 197 -24.76 6.63 -19.11
C GLN A 197 -23.77 6.71 -20.29
N ASP A 198 -24.12 6.08 -21.42
CA ASP A 198 -23.32 5.99 -22.64
C ASP A 198 -21.86 5.53 -22.45
N ARG A 199 -21.61 4.63 -21.49
CA ARG A 199 -20.26 4.20 -21.14
C ARG A 199 -20.19 2.80 -20.55
N GLN A 200 -18.99 2.23 -20.54
CA GLN A 200 -18.65 1.04 -19.75
C GLN A 200 -18.51 1.38 -18.27
N LEU A 201 -18.97 0.45 -17.42
CA LEU A 201 -18.84 0.50 -15.97
C LEU A 201 -18.42 -0.87 -15.45
N PHE A 202 -17.73 -0.91 -14.32
CA PHE A 202 -17.45 -2.13 -13.60
C PHE A 202 -18.72 -2.83 -13.10
N THR A 203 -18.73 -4.16 -13.19
CA THR A 203 -19.79 -5.02 -12.65
C THR A 203 -19.26 -6.09 -11.70
N ALA A 204 -18.00 -6.50 -11.85
CA ALA A 204 -17.35 -7.43 -10.94
C ALA A 204 -15.82 -7.27 -10.95
N VAL A 205 -15.20 -7.71 -9.86
CA VAL A 205 -13.76 -7.96 -9.74
C VAL A 205 -13.55 -9.35 -9.14
N ASN A 206 -12.60 -10.10 -9.68
CA ASN A 206 -12.24 -11.44 -9.25
C ASN A 206 -10.71 -11.61 -9.23
N ASP A 207 -10.23 -12.69 -8.64
CA ASP A 207 -8.83 -13.12 -8.67
C ASP A 207 -7.83 -12.02 -8.22
N VAL A 208 -8.20 -11.23 -7.19
CA VAL A 208 -7.31 -10.21 -6.64
C VAL A 208 -6.14 -10.89 -5.91
N SER A 209 -4.94 -10.66 -6.41
CA SER A 209 -3.68 -11.16 -5.84
C SER A 209 -2.62 -10.07 -5.80
N THR A 210 -1.67 -10.24 -4.88
CA THR A 210 -0.55 -9.30 -4.72
C THR A 210 0.75 -10.02 -4.45
N GLN A 211 1.84 -9.44 -4.96
CA GLN A 211 3.20 -9.94 -4.77
C GLN A 211 4.21 -8.79 -4.81
N LEU A 212 5.39 -8.97 -4.19
CA LEU A 212 6.47 -7.99 -4.31
C LEU A 212 7.05 -8.01 -5.72
N ALA A 213 7.28 -6.83 -6.29
CA ALA A 213 8.09 -6.71 -7.49
C ALA A 213 9.56 -6.85 -7.09
N ASN A 214 10.21 -7.94 -7.52
CA ASN A 214 11.65 -8.22 -7.47
C ASN A 214 12.44 -7.48 -6.36
N SER A 215 12.10 -7.71 -5.09
CA SER A 215 12.75 -7.07 -3.96
C SER A 215 12.97 -8.04 -2.79
N PRO A 216 14.00 -7.80 -1.93
CA PRO A 216 14.22 -8.64 -0.76
C PRO A 216 13.03 -8.64 0.20
N GLY A 217 12.73 -9.82 0.73
CA GLY A 217 11.61 -10.07 1.65
C GLY A 217 10.55 -10.97 1.04
N ASN A 218 9.53 -11.28 1.83
CA ASN A 218 8.38 -12.08 1.41
C ASN A 218 7.10 -11.34 1.76
N TRP A 219 6.20 -11.21 0.80
CA TRP A 219 4.85 -10.69 1.01
C TRP A 219 3.85 -11.82 0.92
N LYS A 220 2.97 -11.90 1.91
CA LYS A 220 1.83 -12.80 1.92
C LYS A 220 0.54 -12.01 2.06
N GLN A 221 -0.25 -11.96 0.99
CA GLN A 221 -1.63 -11.46 1.06
C GLN A 221 -2.45 -12.32 2.02
N THR A 222 -3.18 -11.69 2.93
CA THR A 222 -4.06 -12.37 3.90
C THR A 222 -5.53 -12.14 3.58
N SER A 223 -5.90 -10.96 3.08
CA SER A 223 -7.27 -10.67 2.67
C SER A 223 -7.34 -9.52 1.67
N TYR A 224 -8.51 -9.35 1.05
CA TYR A 224 -8.85 -8.14 0.32
C TYR A 224 -10.34 -7.82 0.46
N LYS A 225 -10.70 -6.56 0.27
CA LYS A 225 -12.07 -6.07 0.17
C LYS A 225 -12.17 -5.06 -0.96
N ALA A 226 -12.93 -5.39 -1.99
CA ALA A 226 -13.22 -4.50 -3.10
C ALA A 226 -14.53 -3.73 -2.87
N SER A 227 -14.53 -2.45 -3.20
CA SER A 227 -15.71 -1.58 -3.14
C SER A 227 -15.87 -0.80 -4.43
N LEU A 228 -17.06 -0.84 -5.02
CA LEU A 228 -17.41 -0.02 -6.17
C LEU A 228 -17.61 1.44 -5.73
N LYS A 229 -17.06 2.38 -6.49
CA LYS A 229 -17.13 3.83 -6.26
C LYS A 229 -17.57 4.54 -7.53
N ASP A 230 -17.92 5.82 -7.39
CA ASP A 230 -18.21 6.74 -8.51
C ASP A 230 -19.27 6.18 -9.49
N GLY A 231 -20.31 5.53 -8.95
CA GLY A 231 -21.39 4.96 -9.75
C GLY A 231 -21.00 3.78 -10.64
N GLY A 232 -19.88 3.09 -10.35
CA GLY A 232 -19.38 1.96 -11.13
C GLY A 232 -18.15 2.27 -11.98
N GLN A 233 -17.62 3.48 -11.89
CA GLN A 233 -16.45 3.89 -12.68
C GLN A 233 -15.13 3.49 -12.02
N LYS A 234 -15.14 3.22 -10.72
CA LYS A 234 -13.93 2.94 -9.95
C LYS A 234 -14.14 1.73 -9.04
N TYR A 235 -13.14 0.87 -8.97
CA TYR A 235 -12.97 -0.06 -7.87
C TYR A 235 -11.89 0.47 -6.93
N SER A 236 -12.21 0.51 -5.65
CA SER A 236 -11.23 0.74 -4.58
C SER A 236 -11.04 -0.58 -3.84
N ILE A 237 -9.83 -1.12 -3.88
CA ILE A 237 -9.51 -2.44 -3.35
C ILE A 237 -8.56 -2.26 -2.17
N ARG A 238 -9.09 -2.50 -0.97
CA ARG A 238 -8.27 -2.59 0.25
C ARG A 238 -7.66 -3.99 0.33
N ILE A 239 -6.34 -4.06 0.42
CA ILE A 239 -5.59 -5.31 0.54
C ILE A 239 -4.91 -5.35 1.89
N GLU A 240 -4.89 -6.52 2.52
CA GLU A 240 -4.14 -6.77 3.75
C GLU A 240 -3.15 -7.91 3.54
N GLY A 241 -2.01 -7.83 4.21
CA GLY A 241 -1.00 -8.88 4.17
C GLY A 241 0.08 -8.69 5.22
N THR A 242 1.03 -9.61 5.20
CA THR A 242 2.19 -9.61 6.09
C THR A 242 3.45 -9.62 5.25
N PHE A 243 4.36 -8.70 5.56
CA PHE A 243 5.70 -8.65 5.01
C PHE A 243 6.70 -9.26 5.98
N HIS A 244 7.59 -10.11 5.49
CA HIS A 244 8.65 -10.75 6.27
C HIS A 244 10.04 -10.42 5.71
N LEU A 245 10.96 -10.00 6.57
CA LEU A 245 12.37 -9.77 6.21
C LEU A 245 13.25 -9.95 7.45
N ASN A 246 14.29 -10.79 7.36
CA ASN A 246 15.28 -10.97 8.44
C ASN A 246 14.65 -11.18 9.83
N ASN A 247 13.70 -12.12 9.93
CA ASN A 247 12.90 -12.43 11.13
C ASN A 247 11.95 -11.33 11.62
N LEU A 248 11.93 -10.16 10.98
CA LEU A 248 10.94 -9.12 11.22
C LEU A 248 9.68 -9.39 10.41
N SER A 249 8.53 -9.08 11.00
CA SER A 249 7.22 -9.23 10.36
C SER A 249 6.41 -7.96 10.56
N PHE A 250 5.82 -7.45 9.49
CA PHE A 250 4.99 -6.25 9.51
C PHE A 250 3.64 -6.54 8.88
N GLU A 251 2.56 -6.33 9.62
CA GLU A 251 1.22 -6.32 9.05
C GLU A 251 0.98 -5.00 8.34
N LYS A 252 0.52 -5.10 7.08
CA LYS A 252 0.21 -3.93 6.28
C LYS A 252 -1.13 -4.09 5.62
N ALA A 253 -1.85 -2.98 5.58
CA ALA A 253 -2.97 -2.81 4.72
C ALA A 253 -2.88 -1.51 3.94
N PHE A 254 -3.24 -1.58 2.67
CA PHE A 254 -3.16 -0.48 1.72
C PHE A 254 -4.35 -0.55 0.76
N THR A 255 -4.55 0.51 -0.02
CA THR A 255 -5.68 0.59 -0.96
C THR A 255 -5.17 0.95 -2.34
N VAL A 256 -5.61 0.20 -3.35
CA VAL A 256 -5.32 0.49 -4.75
C VAL A 256 -6.63 0.76 -5.48
N ASP A 257 -6.64 1.84 -6.24
CA ASP A 257 -7.78 2.23 -7.05
C ASP A 257 -7.56 1.87 -8.53
N PHE A 258 -8.60 1.30 -9.13
CA PHE A 258 -8.70 1.01 -10.55
C PHE A 258 -9.88 1.79 -11.14
N ASN A 259 -9.66 2.49 -12.24
CA ASN A 259 -10.65 3.28 -12.95
C ASN A 259 -11.02 2.60 -14.27
N CYS A 260 -12.29 2.67 -14.64
CA CYS A 260 -12.81 2.20 -15.92
C CYS A 260 -13.16 3.41 -16.78
N ASP A 261 -12.48 3.53 -17.92
CA ASP A 261 -12.81 4.57 -18.90
C ASP A 261 -14.13 4.28 -19.62
N GLU A 262 -14.58 5.22 -20.44
CA GLU A 262 -15.86 5.09 -21.14
C GLU A 262 -15.95 3.90 -22.11
N TYR A 263 -14.80 3.36 -22.52
CA TYR A 263 -14.65 2.23 -23.45
C TYR A 263 -14.39 0.90 -22.75
N GLY A 264 -14.26 0.89 -21.41
CA GLY A 264 -14.05 -0.32 -20.63
C GLY A 264 -12.57 -0.65 -20.40
N ARG A 265 -11.65 0.24 -20.77
CA ARG A 265 -10.23 0.10 -20.44
C ARG A 265 -10.01 0.45 -18.98
N ILE A 266 -9.15 -0.32 -18.33
CA ILE A 266 -8.89 -0.21 -16.90
C ILE A 266 -7.53 0.49 -16.67
N GLN A 267 -7.47 1.39 -15.69
CA GLN A 267 -6.32 2.26 -15.37
C GLN A 267 -6.09 2.36 -13.85
#